data_AF-A0A6S6PA47-F1
#
_entry.id   AF-A0A6S6PA47-F1
#
_cell.length_a   1.000
_cell.length_b   1.000
_cell.length_c   1.000
_cell.angle_alpha   90.00
_cell.angle_beta   90.00
_cell.angle_gamma   90.00
#
_symmetry.space_group_name_H-M   'P 1'
#
loop_
_entity.id
_entity.type
_entity.pdbx_description
1 polymer ?
#
loop_
_entity_poly.entity_id
_entity_poly.type
_entity_poly.pdbx_seq_one_letter_code
_entity_poly.pdbx_strand_id
1 'polypeptide(L)'
;MKGADERLVYVKTALSLVTLTALCLATPAMADETLTSAAQSSVANEQLRKEMIVLQSDPEQASEACITAMKELHDTQAKISAAEERSSSADLTVAKDVLESDYENAIEMCGPDARRLCTAQDRPAKLAQACAALKSETD
;
A
#
# COMPACT_ATOMS: atom_id res chain seq x y z
N MET A 1 -50.26 -19.51 -16.81
CA MET A 1 -50.75 -18.27 -17.46
C MET A 1 -50.82 -17.20 -16.39
N LYS A 2 -49.94 -16.18 -16.44
CA LYS A 2 -50.27 -14.79 -16.85
C LYS A 2 -51.17 -14.15 -15.77
N GLY A 3 -50.66 -13.35 -14.82
CA GLY A 3 -50.17 -11.97 -15.01
C GLY A 3 -51.37 -11.05 -15.30
N ALA A 4 -51.59 -9.88 -14.72
CA ALA A 4 -50.97 -9.04 -13.71
C ALA A 4 -52.03 -7.96 -13.36
N ASP A 5 -51.71 -7.10 -12.40
CA ASP A 5 -52.13 -5.69 -12.31
C ASP A 5 -53.48 -5.28 -11.68
N GLU A 6 -53.42 -4.08 -11.09
CA GLU A 6 -54.50 -3.19 -10.67
C GLU A 6 -55.44 -3.72 -9.57
N ARG A 7 -55.55 -3.12 -8.39
CA ARG A 7 -55.97 -1.73 -8.16
C ARG A 7 -55.51 -1.36 -6.74
N LEU A 8 -54.54 -0.47 -6.58
CA LEU A 8 -54.73 0.96 -6.73
C LEU A 8 -55.96 1.45 -5.92
N VAL A 9 -55.70 2.38 -5.01
CA VAL A 9 -56.68 3.39 -4.56
C VAL A 9 -57.65 2.95 -3.45
N TYR A 10 -57.11 2.67 -2.27
CA TYR A 10 -57.72 3.18 -1.03
C TYR A 10 -56.63 4.01 -0.34
N VAL A 11 -56.09 5.06 -1.00
CA VAL A 11 -56.63 6.43 -0.90
C VAL A 11 -57.48 6.62 0.34
N LYS A 12 -57.02 7.57 1.17
CA LYS A 12 -57.72 8.15 2.31
C LYS A 12 -57.96 7.12 3.43
N THR A 13 -57.44 7.26 4.63
CA THR A 13 -57.16 8.49 5.36
C THR A 13 -56.68 8.06 6.74
N ALA A 14 -55.76 8.85 7.27
CA ALA A 14 -55.53 9.08 8.69
C ALA A 14 -54.77 8.00 9.48
N LEU A 15 -53.67 8.51 10.06
CA LEU A 15 -53.12 8.16 11.37
C LEU A 15 -52.51 6.74 11.49
N SER A 16 -51.22 6.55 11.77
CA SER A 16 -50.33 7.35 12.61
C SER A 16 -48.88 6.89 12.39
N LEU A 17 -47.96 7.86 12.37
CA LEU A 17 -46.66 7.91 13.07
C LEU A 17 -45.80 6.62 13.00
N VAL A 18 -44.59 6.57 12.44
CA VAL A 18 -43.40 7.38 12.75
C VAL A 18 -42.35 7.18 11.65
N THR A 19 -41.60 8.25 11.44
CA THR A 19 -40.50 8.58 10.54
C THR A 19 -39.31 7.62 10.43
N LEU A 20 -38.72 7.63 9.22
CA LEU A 20 -37.30 7.55 8.84
C LEU A 20 -36.35 6.63 9.64
N THR A 21 -35.84 5.60 8.96
CA THR A 21 -34.38 5.37 8.86
C THR A 21 -34.10 4.48 7.64
N ALA A 22 -33.73 5.11 6.54
CA ALA A 22 -32.92 4.47 5.50
C ALA A 22 -31.47 4.48 6.00
N LEU A 23 -30.82 3.31 6.06
CA LEU A 23 -29.37 3.22 5.99
C LEU A 23 -29.02 1.84 5.43
N CYS A 24 -28.82 1.80 4.11
CA CYS A 24 -28.16 0.69 3.43
C CYS A 24 -26.73 0.60 3.98
N LEU A 25 -26.46 -0.42 4.79
CA LEU A 25 -25.10 -0.83 5.13
C LEU A 25 -24.48 -1.52 3.90
N ALA A 26 -24.02 -0.73 2.94
CA ALA A 26 -22.98 -1.16 2.01
C ALA A 26 -21.65 -0.96 2.75
N THR A 27 -21.17 -1.99 3.42
CA THR A 27 -19.80 -2.05 3.93
C THR A 27 -18.87 -2.31 2.74
N PRO A 28 -17.99 -1.38 2.33
CA PRO A 28 -16.81 -1.78 1.61
C PRO A 28 -15.94 -2.56 2.60
N ALA A 29 -15.82 -3.87 2.40
CA ALA A 29 -14.83 -4.68 3.07
C ALA A 29 -13.44 -4.25 2.57
N MET A 30 -12.89 -3.20 3.16
CA MET A 30 -11.47 -2.86 3.06
C MET A 30 -10.79 -3.64 4.19
N ALA A 31 -10.49 -4.91 3.96
CA ALA A 31 -9.59 -5.68 4.82
C ALA A 31 -8.16 -5.44 4.31
N ASP A 32 -7.54 -4.36 4.77
CA ASP A 32 -6.09 -4.12 4.71
C ASP A 32 -5.68 -3.55 6.08
N GLU A 33 -5.58 -4.43 7.07
CA GLU A 33 -5.25 -4.06 8.46
C GLU A 33 -4.42 -5.18 9.09
N THR A 34 -3.40 -5.66 8.37
CA THR A 34 -2.42 -6.62 8.93
C THR A 34 -1.02 -6.49 8.33
N LEU A 35 -0.62 -5.27 7.92
CA LEU A 35 0.79 -4.93 7.63
C LEU A 35 1.34 -3.83 8.57
N THR A 36 0.53 -3.33 9.50
CA THR A 36 0.72 -2.02 10.16
C THR A 36 1.54 -2.03 11.45
N SER A 37 2.41 -3.01 11.68
CA SER A 37 3.38 -2.93 12.80
C SER A 37 4.83 -2.98 12.33
N ALA A 38 5.15 -3.85 11.36
CA ALA A 38 6.49 -3.96 10.79
C ALA A 38 6.76 -2.91 9.70
N ALA A 39 5.78 -2.57 8.86
CA ALA A 39 5.91 -1.45 7.92
C ALA A 39 5.55 -0.14 8.63
N GLN A 40 6.34 0.27 9.61
CA GLN A 40 6.23 1.64 10.13
C GLN A 40 6.44 2.60 8.94
N SER A 41 5.57 3.59 8.79
CA SER A 41 5.68 4.63 7.76
C SER A 41 6.86 5.53 8.10
N SER A 42 8.07 5.08 7.76
CA SER A 42 9.29 5.88 7.83
C SER A 42 9.51 6.61 6.50
N VAL A 43 10.22 7.73 6.55
CA VAL A 43 10.63 8.47 5.33
C VAL A 43 11.39 7.56 4.39
N ALA A 44 12.24 6.68 4.93
CA ALA A 44 13.00 5.69 4.15
C ALA A 44 12.07 4.68 3.44
N ASN A 45 11.04 4.16 4.11
CA ASN A 45 10.06 3.27 3.49
C ASN A 45 9.30 3.97 2.35
N GLU A 46 8.88 5.22 2.56
CA GLU A 46 8.18 6.01 1.53
C GLU A 46 9.04 6.27 0.29
N GLN A 47 10.32 6.61 0.49
CA GLN A 47 11.28 6.78 -0.60
C GLN A 47 11.52 5.46 -1.35
N LEU A 48 11.78 4.37 -0.63
CA LEU A 48 11.96 3.04 -1.23
C LEU A 48 10.72 2.63 -2.06
N ARG A 49 9.52 2.91 -1.55
CA ARG A 49 8.27 2.62 -2.27
C ARG A 49 8.22 3.35 -3.61
N LYS A 50 8.68 4.61 -3.69
CA LYS A 50 8.72 5.37 -4.96
C LYS A 50 9.68 4.73 -5.95
N GLU A 51 10.86 4.31 -5.51
CA GLU A 51 11.84 3.60 -6.34
C GLU A 51 11.28 2.28 -6.87
N MET A 52 10.64 1.52 -6.00
CA MET A 52 10.00 0.25 -6.38
C MET A 52 8.85 0.44 -7.36
N ILE A 53 8.07 1.51 -7.27
CA ILE A 53 7.01 1.82 -8.26
C ILE A 53 7.62 2.07 -9.65
N VAL A 54 8.78 2.71 -9.74
CA VAL A 54 9.50 2.88 -11.01
C VAL A 54 9.97 1.52 -11.54
N LEU A 55 10.64 0.73 -10.70
CA LEU A 55 11.19 -0.58 -11.06
C LEU A 55 10.11 -1.60 -11.45
N GLN A 56 8.89 -1.49 -10.90
CA GLN A 56 7.74 -2.32 -11.30
C GLN A 56 7.35 -2.18 -12.78
N SER A 57 7.78 -1.10 -13.45
CA SER A 57 7.51 -0.93 -14.88
C SER A 57 8.41 -1.80 -15.76
N ASP A 58 9.57 -2.20 -15.26
CA ASP A 58 10.53 -3.10 -15.93
C ASP A 58 11.43 -3.78 -14.87
N PRO A 59 10.97 -4.90 -14.27
CA PRO A 59 11.65 -5.55 -13.15
C PRO A 59 13.04 -6.11 -13.49
N GLU A 60 13.29 -6.44 -14.76
CA GLU A 60 14.57 -6.96 -15.25
C GLU A 60 15.71 -5.93 -15.11
N GLN A 61 15.35 -4.67 -14.86
CA GLN A 61 16.29 -3.59 -14.68
C GLN A 61 16.71 -3.42 -13.21
N ALA A 62 16.13 -4.15 -12.28
CA ALA A 62 16.64 -4.23 -10.92
C ALA A 62 17.95 -5.03 -10.90
N SER A 63 19.01 -4.45 -10.36
CA SER A 63 20.28 -5.14 -10.16
C SER A 63 20.15 -6.22 -9.09
N GLU A 64 21.05 -7.21 -9.13
CA GLU A 64 21.18 -8.21 -8.07
C GLU A 64 21.40 -7.58 -6.69
N ALA A 65 22.05 -6.41 -6.62
CA ALA A 65 22.23 -5.67 -5.38
C ALA A 65 20.89 -5.17 -4.82
N CYS A 66 20.06 -4.54 -5.65
CA CYS A 66 18.71 -4.13 -5.26
C CYS A 66 17.85 -5.33 -4.82
N ILE A 67 17.88 -6.41 -5.61
CA ILE A 67 17.12 -7.63 -5.29
C ILE A 67 17.57 -8.24 -3.95
N THR A 68 18.88 -8.24 -3.69
CA THR A 68 19.44 -8.77 -2.43
C THR A 68 19.04 -7.90 -1.25
N ALA A 69 19.18 -6.58 -1.35
CA ALA A 69 18.77 -5.66 -0.29
C ALA A 69 17.26 -5.76 0.02
N MET A 70 16.41 -5.90 -1.01
CA MET A 70 14.97 -6.13 -0.82
C MET A 70 14.65 -7.45 -0.12
N LYS A 71 15.45 -8.52 -0.35
CA LYS A 71 15.28 -9.78 0.37
C LYS A 71 15.66 -9.63 1.85
N GLU A 72 16.79 -8.99 2.14
CA GLU A 72 17.23 -8.73 3.52
C GLU A 72 16.19 -7.92 4.30
N LEU A 73 15.66 -6.85 3.68
CA LEU A 73 14.59 -6.05 4.25
C LEU A 73 13.34 -6.88 4.59
N HIS A 74 12.87 -7.71 3.66
CA HIS A 74 11.70 -8.57 3.90
C HIS A 74 11.96 -9.62 4.99
N ASP A 75 13.18 -10.18 5.04
CA ASP A 75 13.57 -11.14 6.08
C ASP A 75 13.56 -10.49 7.47
N THR A 76 14.02 -9.25 7.59
CA THR A 76 13.97 -8.47 8.84
C THR A 76 12.53 -8.17 9.25
N GLN A 77 11.66 -7.74 8.32
CA GLN A 77 10.23 -7.53 8.60
C GLN A 77 9.53 -8.82 9.08
N ALA A 78 9.86 -9.97 8.49
CA ALA A 78 9.32 -11.26 8.90
C ALA A 78 9.79 -11.66 10.31
N LYS A 79 11.07 -11.43 10.62
CA LYS A 79 11.62 -11.68 11.97
C LYS A 79 10.96 -10.77 13.02
N ILE A 80 10.74 -9.50 12.71
CA ILE A 80 10.04 -8.56 13.60
C ILE A 80 8.62 -9.03 13.86
N SER A 81 7.87 -9.35 12.81
CA SER A 81 6.48 -9.83 12.94
C SER A 81 6.40 -11.10 13.80
N ALA A 82 7.34 -12.04 13.62
CA ALA A 82 7.40 -13.25 14.45
C ALA A 82 7.86 -12.98 15.90
N ALA A 83 8.67 -11.94 16.13
CA ALA A 83 9.14 -11.53 17.44
C ALA A 83 8.09 -10.75 18.23
N GLU A 84 7.21 -9.98 17.57
CA GLU A 84 6.12 -9.25 18.22
C GLU A 84 5.18 -10.18 18.99
N GLU A 85 5.06 -11.44 18.56
CA GLU A 85 4.28 -12.47 19.24
C GLU A 85 4.96 -13.08 20.48
N ARG A 86 6.29 -12.95 20.63
CA ARG A 86 7.11 -13.81 21.51
C ARG A 86 8.19 -13.10 22.33
N SER A 87 8.53 -11.85 22.01
CA SER A 87 9.81 -11.24 22.44
C SER A 87 9.67 -10.12 23.46
N SER A 88 10.80 -9.78 24.08
CA SER A 88 10.94 -8.62 24.96
C SER A 88 10.91 -7.31 24.16
N SER A 89 10.53 -6.20 24.81
CA SER A 89 10.46 -4.89 24.14
C SER A 89 11.83 -4.38 23.65
N ALA A 90 12.94 -4.79 24.28
CA ALA A 90 14.28 -4.34 23.91
C ALA A 90 14.77 -4.97 22.59
N ASP A 91 14.53 -6.27 22.41
CA ASP A 91 14.87 -6.97 21.16
C ASP A 91 14.06 -6.42 19.98
N LEU A 92 12.81 -6.02 20.23
CA LEU A 92 11.97 -5.35 19.24
C LEU A 92 12.48 -3.96 18.85
N THR A 93 13.03 -3.18 19.79
CA THR A 93 13.65 -1.88 19.45
C THR A 93 14.86 -2.07 18.56
N VAL A 94 15.79 -2.96 18.92
CA VAL A 94 16.98 -3.22 18.09
C VAL A 94 16.58 -3.73 16.71
N ALA A 95 15.57 -4.61 16.62
CA ALA A 95 15.10 -5.10 15.33
C ALA A 95 14.49 -3.98 14.47
N LYS A 96 13.80 -3.00 15.08
CA LYS A 96 13.29 -1.82 14.36
C LYS A 96 14.41 -0.90 13.87
N ASP A 97 15.49 -0.73 14.63
CA ASP A 97 16.66 0.02 14.17
C ASP A 97 17.34 -0.67 12.98
N VAL A 98 17.46 -2.00 13.03
CA VAL A 98 17.97 -2.79 11.88
C VAL A 98 17.05 -2.65 10.68
N LEU A 99 15.72 -2.69 10.88
CA LEU A 99 14.76 -2.48 9.81
C LEU A 99 14.90 -1.10 9.14
N GLU A 100 15.14 -0.04 9.92
CA GLU A 100 15.40 1.29 9.37
C GLU A 100 16.69 1.30 8.53
N SER A 101 17.76 0.67 9.02
CA SER A 101 18.99 0.48 8.25
C SER A 101 18.78 -0.33 6.96
N ASP A 102 17.91 -1.34 6.98
CA ASP A 102 17.59 -2.15 5.80
C ASP A 102 16.81 -1.34 4.75
N TYR A 103 15.94 -0.41 5.18
CA TYR A 103 15.29 0.53 4.26
C TYR A 103 16.31 1.45 3.59
N GLU A 104 17.24 2.03 4.35
CA GLU A 104 18.30 2.89 3.81
C GLU A 104 19.21 2.14 2.84
N ASN A 105 19.61 0.92 3.19
CA ASN A 105 20.40 0.05 2.31
C ASN A 105 19.63 -0.29 1.02
N ALA A 106 18.35 -0.62 1.12
CA ALA A 106 17.51 -0.88 -0.05
C ALA A 106 17.39 0.35 -0.96
N ILE A 107 17.25 1.56 -0.40
CA ILE A 107 17.26 2.82 -1.17
C ILE A 107 18.59 3.00 -1.91
N GLU A 108 19.70 2.79 -1.22
CA GLU A 108 21.02 2.95 -1.82
C GLU A 108 21.23 2.00 -3.00
N MET A 109 20.78 0.75 -2.85
CA MET A 109 20.93 -0.28 -3.88
C MET A 109 19.92 -0.16 -5.03
N CYS A 110 18.68 0.25 -4.75
CA CYS A 110 17.60 0.31 -5.75
C CYS A 110 17.47 1.67 -6.46
N GLY A 111 17.89 2.77 -5.81
CA GLY A 111 17.79 4.12 -6.34
C GLY A 111 18.49 4.33 -7.69
N PRO A 112 19.73 3.84 -7.91
CA PRO A 112 20.40 3.95 -9.21
C PRO A 112 19.64 3.26 -10.34
N ASP A 113 19.04 2.09 -10.08
CA ASP A 113 18.27 1.34 -11.08
C ASP A 113 16.96 2.05 -11.43
N ALA A 114 16.24 2.55 -10.41
CA ALA A 114 15.04 3.36 -10.61
C ALA A 114 15.36 4.63 -11.41
N ARG A 115 16.42 5.36 -11.07
CA ARG A 115 16.85 6.55 -11.82
C ARG A 115 17.25 6.23 -13.25
N ARG A 116 17.92 5.10 -13.50
CA ARG A 116 18.30 4.64 -14.83
C ARG A 116 17.07 4.41 -15.71
N LEU A 117 16.03 3.75 -15.19
CA LEU A 117 14.74 3.61 -15.89
C LEU A 117 14.11 4.96 -16.25
N CYS A 118 14.32 5.98 -15.41
CA CYS A 118 13.82 7.32 -15.65
C CYS A 118 14.60 8.15 -16.69
N THR A 119 15.64 7.58 -17.32
CA THR A 119 16.40 8.26 -18.39
C THR A 119 15.87 7.97 -19.80
N ALA A 120 14.97 7.00 -19.97
CA ALA A 120 14.42 6.63 -21.26
C ALA A 120 13.58 7.78 -21.88
N GLN A 121 13.73 8.03 -23.18
CA GLN A 121 13.06 9.13 -23.88
C GLN A 121 11.57 8.83 -24.14
N ASP A 122 11.24 7.64 -24.61
CA ASP A 122 9.87 7.22 -24.92
C ASP A 122 9.27 6.38 -23.80
N ARG A 123 8.94 7.04 -22.67
CA ARG A 123 8.32 6.36 -21.52
C ARG A 123 6.79 6.41 -21.58
N PRO A 124 6.10 5.31 -21.25
CA PRO A 124 4.65 5.33 -21.09
C PRO A 124 4.24 6.28 -19.96
N ALA A 125 3.03 6.85 -20.06
CA ALA A 125 2.53 7.86 -19.12
C ALA A 125 2.63 7.43 -17.64
N LYS A 126 2.38 6.16 -17.34
CA LYS A 126 2.49 5.60 -15.98
C LYS A 126 3.92 5.65 -15.45
N LEU A 127 4.92 5.29 -16.27
CA LEU A 127 6.32 5.36 -15.89
C LEU A 127 6.80 6.82 -15.79
N ALA A 128 6.32 7.70 -16.66
CA ALA A 128 6.60 9.13 -16.56
C ALA A 128 6.09 9.73 -15.23
N GLN A 129 4.88 9.37 -14.80
CA GLN A 129 4.32 9.79 -13.52
C GLN A 129 5.13 9.26 -12.33
N ALA A 130 5.50 7.97 -12.34
CA ALA A 130 6.33 7.37 -11.30
C ALA A 130 7.69 8.08 -11.18
N CYS A 131 8.33 8.36 -12.32
CA CYS A 131 9.60 9.07 -12.36
C CYS A 131 9.51 10.54 -11.92
N ALA A 132 8.35 11.19 -12.08
CA ALA A 132 8.13 12.54 -11.55
C ALA A 132 8.05 12.53 -10.01
N ALA A 133 7.36 11.54 -9.45
CA ALA A 133 7.27 11.37 -7.99
C ALA A 133 8.62 11.03 -7.34
N LEU A 134 9.53 10.36 -8.07
CA LEU A 134 10.87 10.06 -7.59
C LEU A 134 11.78 11.32 -7.48
N LYS A 135 11.57 12.33 -8.33
CA LYS A 135 12.42 13.54 -8.37
C LYS A 135 12.15 14.52 -7.24
N SER A 136 10.92 14.58 -6.72
CA SER A 136 10.49 15.63 -5.77
C SER A 136 11.18 15.60 -4.39
N GLU A 137 12.08 14.64 -4.13
CA GLU A 137 12.82 14.52 -2.87
C GLU A 137 14.34 14.53 -3.04
N THR A 138 14.85 14.51 -4.27
CA THR A 138 16.31 14.57 -4.55
C THR A 138 16.77 15.98 -4.95
N ASP A 139 15.85 16.95 -5.02
CA ASP A 139 16.12 18.38 -5.27
C ASP A 139 16.10 19.20 -3.97
#